data_AF-A0A2E6LFS4-F1
#
_entry.id   AF-A0A2E6LFS4-F1
#
_cell.length_a   1.000
_cell.length_b   1.000
_cell.length_c   1.000
_cell.angle_alpha   90.00
_cell.angle_beta   90.00
_cell.angle_gamma   90.00
#
_symmetry.space_group_name_H-M   'P 1'
#
loop_
_entity.id
_entity.type
_entity.pdbx_description
1 polymer ?
#
loop_
_entity_poly.entity_id
_entity_poly.type
_entity_poly.pdbx_seq_one_letter_code
_entity_poly.pdbx_strand_id
1 'polypeptide(L)'
;MSIILIIITILAVLLLVYVLVHYLRAIIKTLTSIGGNGSSSLAKLRLGLRAIETETGHLPTQATKLNGGLTEVAGGLKIVDDQLEASINAALKQKV
;
A
#
# COMPACT_ATOMS: atom_id res chain seq x y z
N MET A 1 -38.95 -47.52 25.82
CA MET A 1 -38.44 -46.18 26.19
C MET A 1 -36.92 -46.08 26.04
N SER A 2 -36.13 -47.01 26.60
CA SER A 2 -34.65 -46.93 26.57
C SER A 2 -34.02 -47.02 25.16
N ILE A 3 -34.57 -47.84 24.26
CA ILE A 3 -34.05 -47.99 22.89
C ILE A 3 -34.19 -46.70 22.08
N ILE A 4 -35.30 -45.98 22.25
CA ILE A 4 -35.54 -44.69 21.56
C ILE A 4 -34.52 -43.65 22.02
N LEU A 5 -34.26 -43.57 23.32
CA LEU A 5 -33.25 -42.67 23.88
C LEU A 5 -31.84 -43.01 23.38
N ILE A 6 -31.49 -44.29 23.25
CA ILE A 6 -30.20 -44.74 22.68
C ILE A 6 -30.07 -44.33 21.22
N ILE A 7 -31.12 -44.47 20.42
CA ILE A 7 -31.09 -44.07 19.00
C ILE A 7 -30.93 -42.54 18.89
N ILE A 8 -31.65 -41.78 19.72
CA ILE A 8 -31.56 -40.31 19.74
C ILE A 8 -30.15 -39.85 20.14
N THR A 9 -29.52 -40.47 21.14
CA THR A 9 -28.16 -40.09 21.55
C THR A 9 -27.12 -40.42 20.47
N ILE A 10 -27.24 -41.57 19.80
CA ILE A 10 -26.38 -41.91 18.66
C ILE A 10 -26.54 -40.88 17.54
N LEU A 11 -27.77 -40.53 17.18
CA LEU A 11 -28.03 -39.49 16.16
C LEU A 11 -27.48 -38.13 16.56
N ALA A 12 -27.62 -37.74 17.84
CA ALA A 12 -27.08 -36.48 18.34
C ALA A 12 -25.55 -36.42 18.23
N VAL A 13 -24.85 -37.51 18.59
CA VAL A 13 -23.38 -37.60 18.45
C VAL A 13 -22.97 -37.54 16.99
N LEU A 14 -23.66 -38.27 16.09
CA LEU A 14 -23.37 -38.22 14.65
C LEU A 14 -23.58 -36.82 14.07
N LEU A 15 -24.64 -36.13 14.47
CA LEU A 15 -24.93 -34.77 14.03
C LEU A 15 -23.83 -33.81 14.51
N LEU A 16 -23.40 -33.94 15.77
CA LEU A 16 -22.30 -33.13 16.30
C LEU A 16 -21.01 -33.33 15.50
N VAL A 17 -20.62 -34.58 15.25
CA VAL A 17 -19.44 -34.90 14.45
C VAL A 17 -19.56 -34.34 13.04
N TYR A 18 -20.73 -34.47 12.42
CA TYR A 18 -21.01 -33.91 11.10
C TYR A 18 -20.82 -32.38 11.06
N VAL A 19 -21.38 -31.67 12.03
CA VAL A 19 -21.24 -30.20 12.15
C VAL A 19 -19.77 -29.81 12.30
N LEU A 20 -19.01 -30.49 13.16
CA LEU A 20 -17.58 -30.23 13.33
C LEU A 20 -16.80 -30.40 12.04
N VAL A 21 -16.99 -31.52 11.33
CA VAL A 21 -16.31 -31.80 10.06
C VAL A 21 -16.69 -30.77 9.00
N HIS A 22 -17.95 -30.35 8.94
CA HIS A 22 -18.40 -29.32 8.02
C HIS A 22 -17.67 -27.99 8.27
N TYR A 23 -17.62 -27.51 9.51
CA TYR A 23 -16.95 -26.24 9.82
C TYR A 23 -15.44 -26.31 9.62
N LEU A 24 -14.79 -27.42 9.98
CA LEU A 24 -13.37 -27.65 9.71
C LEU A 24 -13.05 -27.54 8.22
N ARG A 25 -13.85 -28.18 7.36
CA ARG A 25 -13.69 -28.09 5.90
C ARG A 25 -13.89 -26.67 5.38
N ALA A 26 -14.87 -25.93 5.92
CA ALA A 26 -15.12 -24.55 5.53
C ALA A 26 -13.93 -23.63 5.89
N ILE A 27 -13.36 -23.80 7.09
CA ILE A 27 -12.17 -23.08 7.56
C ILE A 27 -10.98 -23.38 6.64
N ILE A 28 -10.71 -24.66 6.36
CA ILE A 28 -9.61 -25.07 5.47
C ILE A 28 -9.77 -24.42 4.10
N LYS A 29 -10.95 -24.50 3.49
CA LYS A 29 -11.22 -23.89 2.17
C LYS A 29 -10.94 -22.39 2.17
N THR A 30 -11.32 -21.70 3.24
CA THR A 30 -11.11 -20.26 3.40
C THR A 30 -9.62 -19.93 3.53
N LEU A 31 -8.90 -20.65 4.40
CA LEU A 31 -7.45 -20.50 4.57
C LEU A 31 -6.70 -20.78 3.26
N THR A 32 -7.10 -21.82 2.52
CA THR A 32 -6.50 -22.14 1.21
C THR A 32 -6.71 -21.02 0.20
N SER A 33 -7.90 -20.40 0.17
CA SER A 33 -8.18 -19.25 -0.70
C SER A 33 -7.37 -18.00 -0.33
N ILE A 34 -7.09 -17.79 0.95
CA ILE A 34 -6.40 -16.59 1.44
C ILE A 34 -4.88 -16.70 1.26
N GLY A 35 -4.29 -17.86 1.57
CA GLY A 35 -2.83 -18.03 1.60
C GLY A 35 -2.29 -19.41 1.24
N GLY A 36 -3.12 -20.37 0.85
CA GLY A 36 -2.69 -21.76 0.62
C GLY A 36 -2.14 -22.05 -0.78
N ASN A 37 -2.23 -21.11 -1.73
CA ASN A 37 -1.65 -21.28 -3.06
C ASN A 37 -0.96 -19.99 -3.57
N GLY A 38 -0.09 -20.14 -4.56
CA GLY A 38 0.65 -19.01 -5.17
C GLY A 38 -0.23 -18.00 -5.92
N SER A 39 -1.50 -18.33 -6.18
CA SER A 39 -2.50 -17.44 -6.79
C SER A 39 -3.45 -16.79 -5.76
N SER A 40 -3.21 -17.01 -4.47
CA SER A 40 -4.06 -16.54 -3.38
C SER A 40 -3.97 -15.02 -3.22
N SER A 41 -4.95 -14.45 -2.54
CA SER A 41 -5.03 -13.00 -2.32
C SER A 41 -3.77 -12.45 -1.65
N LEU A 42 -3.21 -13.14 -0.64
CA LEU A 42 -1.96 -12.73 0.00
C LEU A 42 -0.76 -12.81 -0.94
N ALA A 43 -0.69 -13.85 -1.78
CA ALA A 43 0.39 -13.99 -2.74
C ALA A 43 0.37 -12.84 -3.76
N LYS A 44 -0.83 -12.49 -4.27
CA LYS A 44 -1.02 -11.34 -5.16
C LYS A 44 -0.66 -10.02 -4.48
N LEU A 45 -1.12 -9.80 -3.24
CA LEU A 45 -0.79 -8.59 -2.47
C LEU A 45 0.72 -8.45 -2.24
N ARG A 46 1.41 -9.54 -1.88
CA ARG A 46 2.87 -9.53 -1.69
C ARG A 46 3.60 -9.17 -2.98
N LEU A 47 3.21 -9.76 -4.11
CA LEU A 47 3.82 -9.47 -5.40
C LEU A 47 3.53 -8.04 -5.86
N GLY A 48 2.28 -7.58 -5.71
CA GLY A 48 1.87 -6.22 -6.02
C GLY A 48 2.58 -5.18 -5.16
N LEU A 49 2.69 -5.42 -3.85
CA LEU A 49 3.39 -4.53 -2.93
C LEU A 49 4.89 -4.46 -3.25
N ARG A 50 5.52 -5.60 -3.56
CA ARG A 50 6.92 -5.64 -3.98
C ARG A 50 7.16 -4.89 -5.28
N ALA A 51 6.24 -4.99 -6.25
CA ALA A 51 6.31 -4.23 -7.48
C ALA A 51 6.21 -2.73 -7.19
N ILE A 52 5.23 -2.30 -6.37
CA ILE A 52 5.11 -0.90 -5.95
C ILE A 52 6.40 -0.42 -5.28
N GLU A 53 6.95 -1.18 -4.32
CA GLU A 53 8.19 -0.81 -3.63
C GLU A 53 9.38 -0.68 -4.59
N THR A 54 9.48 -1.58 -5.57
CA THR A 54 10.56 -1.55 -6.58
C THR A 54 10.41 -0.35 -7.50
N GLU A 55 9.21 -0.11 -8.03
CA GLU A 55 8.93 0.98 -8.96
C GLU A 55 8.87 2.34 -8.28
N THR A 56 8.56 2.42 -6.98
CA THR A 56 8.47 3.69 -6.25
C THR A 56 9.68 3.96 -5.36
N GLY A 57 10.57 2.99 -5.16
CA GLY A 57 11.72 3.10 -4.25
C GLY A 57 12.69 4.23 -4.61
N HIS A 58 12.70 4.67 -5.86
CA HIS A 58 13.54 5.78 -6.31
C HIS A 58 12.89 7.17 -6.09
N LEU A 59 11.57 7.25 -5.86
CA LEU A 59 10.84 8.51 -5.72
C LEU A 59 11.41 9.44 -4.63
N PRO A 60 11.78 8.97 -3.42
CA PRO A 60 12.32 9.86 -2.38
C PRO A 60 13.60 10.56 -2.84
N THR A 61 14.49 9.84 -3.53
CA THR A 61 15.74 10.40 -4.04
C THR A 61 15.50 11.39 -5.18
N GLN A 62 14.62 11.06 -6.13
CA GLN A 62 14.27 11.96 -7.24
C GLN A 62 13.54 13.21 -6.76
N ALA A 63 12.60 13.09 -5.83
CA ALA A 63 11.90 14.22 -5.23
C ALA A 63 12.86 15.16 -4.48
N THR A 64 13.83 14.60 -3.77
CA THR A 64 14.87 15.40 -3.08
C THR A 64 15.72 16.17 -4.09
N LYS A 65 16.17 15.51 -5.18
CA LYS A 65 16.95 16.16 -6.25
C LYS A 65 16.14 17.27 -6.94
N LEU A 66 14.87 16.99 -7.25
CA LEU A 66 13.98 17.96 -7.89
C LEU A 66 13.80 19.19 -7.01
N ASN A 67 13.50 19.01 -5.72
CA ASN A 67 13.36 20.12 -4.79
C ASN A 67 14.65 20.93 -4.63
N GLY A 68 15.81 20.26 -4.63
CA GLY A 68 17.12 20.92 -4.64
C GLY A 68 17.30 21.81 -5.87
N GLY A 69 17.08 21.26 -7.07
CA GLY A 69 17.16 22.03 -8.32
C GLY A 69 16.17 23.19 -8.39
N LEU A 70 14.94 23.00 -7.92
CA LEU A 70 13.95 24.09 -7.84
C LEU A 70 14.38 25.19 -6.87
N THR A 71 15.03 24.83 -5.76
CA THR A 71 15.57 25.79 -4.80
C THR A 71 16.71 26.61 -5.42
N GLU A 72 17.60 25.97 -6.17
CA GLU A 72 18.68 26.64 -6.90
C GLU A 72 18.14 27.59 -7.97
N VAL A 73 17.16 27.14 -8.75
CA VAL A 73 16.49 27.97 -9.77
C VAL A 73 15.83 29.19 -9.12
N ALA A 74 15.10 29.00 -8.02
CA ALA A 74 14.48 30.11 -7.29
C ALA A 74 15.52 31.11 -6.77
N GLY A 75 16.66 30.63 -6.26
CA GLY A 75 17.78 31.47 -5.85
C GLY A 75 18.38 32.27 -7.02
N GLY A 76 18.59 31.61 -8.16
CA GLY A 76 19.08 32.25 -9.38
C GLY A 76 18.14 33.32 -9.91
N LEU A 77 16.83 33.06 -9.93
CA LEU A 77 15.82 34.05 -10.35
C LEU A 77 15.82 35.29 -9.45
N LYS A 78 16.01 35.12 -8.14
CA LYS A 78 16.11 36.25 -7.22
C LYS A 78 17.34 37.13 -7.50
N ILE A 79 18.48 36.51 -7.81
CA ILE A 79 19.69 37.26 -8.19
C ILE A 79 19.45 38.07 -9.47
N VAL A 80 18.78 37.47 -10.46
CA VAL A 80 18.44 38.17 -11.71
C VAL A 80 17.52 39.36 -11.43
N ASP A 81 16.53 39.20 -10.55
CA ASP A 81 15.62 40.27 -10.14
C ASP A 81 16.37 41.43 -9.45
N ASP A 82 17.22 41.11 -8.47
CA ASP A 82 18.06 42.08 -7.75
C ASP A 82 18.98 42.85 -8.73
N GLN A 83 19.56 42.15 -9.72
CA GLN A 83 20.40 42.77 -10.76
C GLN A 83 19.59 43.66 -11.72
N LEU A 84 18.37 43.27 -12.07
CA LEU A 84 17.47 44.07 -12.90
C LEU A 84 17.09 45.36 -12.18
N GLU A 85 16.70 45.27 -10.91
CA GLU A 85 16.34 46.43 -10.09
C GLU A 85 17.52 47.40 -9.97
N ALA A 86 18.72 46.88 -9.68
CA ALA A 86 19.93 47.70 -9.62
C ALA A 86 20.24 48.40 -10.95
N SER A 87 20.09 47.70 -12.07
CA SER A 87 20.35 48.24 -13.41
C SER A 87 19.34 49.33 -13.78
N ILE A 88 18.05 49.15 -13.45
CA ILE A 88 17.01 50.17 -13.64
C ILE A 88 17.34 51.41 -12.82
N ASN A 89 17.67 51.24 -11.54
CA ASN A 89 18.02 52.34 -10.65
C ASN A 89 19.26 53.11 -11.13
N ALA A 90 20.28 52.41 -11.64
CA ALA A 90 21.46 53.03 -12.23
C ALA A 90 21.11 53.85 -13.49
N ALA A 91 20.28 53.30 -14.39
CA ALA A 91 19.84 53.99 -15.60
C ALA A 91 19.02 55.25 -15.28
N LEU A 92 18.17 55.21 -14.24
CA LEU A 92 17.40 56.37 -13.79
C LEU A 92 18.31 57.48 -13.24
N LYS A 93 19.35 57.13 -12.47
CA LYS A 93 20.31 58.10 -11.93
C LYS A 93 21.16 58.78 -13.01
N GLN A 94 21.39 58.13 -14.15
CA GLN A 94 22.18 58.66 -15.25
C GLN A 94 21.42 59.67 -16.12
N LYS A 95 20.08 59.71 -16.02
CA LYS A 95 19.21 60.66 -16.75
C LYS A 95 19.03 62.02 -16.04
N VAL A 96 19.71 62.25 -14.91
CA VAL A 96 19.75 63.52 -14.16
C VAL A 96 21.07 64.23 -14.43
#